data_AF-A0A820TV26-F1
#
_entry.id   AF-A0A820TV26-F1
#
_cell.length_a   1.000
_cell.length_b   1.000
_cell.length_c   1.000
_cell.angle_alpha   90.00
_cell.angle_beta   90.00
_cell.angle_gamma   90.00
#
_symmetry.space_group_name_H-M   'P 1'
#
loop_
_entity.id
_entity.type
_entity.pdbx_description
1 polymer ?
#
loop_
_entity_poly.entity_id
_entity_poly.type
_entity_poly.pdbx_seq_one_letter_code
_entity_poly.pdbx_strand_id
1 'polypeptide(L)'
;LYDYNLDQSLSLPFDRYRLSNENRTGRGTSVSFDFGEDLSHHLLTCASSYEMSPMHIALACYYIFLFKLTNGQKDLCIGINTHGRYKD
;
A
#
# COMPACT_ATOMS: atom_id res chain seq x y z
N LEU A 1 -6.35 17.26 -1.08
CA LEU A 1 -5.66 16.55 -2.19
C LEU A 1 -4.80 17.47 -3.05
N TYR A 2 -4.82 18.80 -2.87
CA TYR A 2 -4.13 19.75 -3.74
C TYR A 2 -2.59 19.71 -3.68
N ASP A 3 -1.99 19.17 -2.61
CA ASP A 3 -0.53 19.13 -2.44
C ASP A 3 0.11 17.78 -2.83
N TYR A 4 -0.66 16.83 -3.37
CA TYR A 4 -0.14 15.51 -3.76
C TYR A 4 0.12 15.45 -5.27
N ASN A 5 1.32 15.03 -5.65
CA ASN A 5 1.65 14.78 -7.05
C ASN A 5 1.16 13.38 -7.47
N LEU A 6 -0.13 13.28 -7.81
CA LEU A 6 -0.75 12.01 -8.25
C LEU A 6 -0.24 11.53 -9.61
N ASP A 7 0.40 12.40 -10.39
CA ASP A 7 0.99 12.07 -11.69
C ASP A 7 2.38 11.42 -11.55
N GLN A 8 3.00 11.51 -10.37
CA GLN A 8 4.28 10.89 -10.09
C GLN A 8 4.11 9.37 -9.91
N SER A 9 4.59 8.62 -10.91
CA SER A 9 4.65 7.17 -10.83
C SER A 9 5.68 6.70 -9.78
N LEU A 10 5.34 5.65 -9.04
CA LEU A 10 6.30 4.93 -8.20
C LEU A 10 7.34 4.22 -9.08
N SER A 11 8.60 4.22 -8.65
CA SER A 11 9.70 3.51 -9.31
C SER A 11 9.73 2.02 -8.96
N LEU A 12 8.64 1.31 -9.27
CA LEU A 12 8.51 -0.13 -9.00
C LEU A 12 9.34 -0.96 -10.01
N PRO A 13 9.89 -2.11 -9.59
CA PRO A 13 10.61 -3.02 -10.47
C PRO A 13 9.64 -3.83 -11.32
N PHE A 14 9.07 -3.21 -12.36
CA PHE A 14 8.14 -3.88 -13.26
C PHE A 14 8.86 -4.93 -14.14
N ASP A 15 8.26 -6.12 -14.26
CA ASP A 15 8.77 -7.17 -15.16
C ASP A 15 8.65 -6.80 -16.65
N ARG A 16 7.75 -5.87 -16.98
CA ARG A 16 7.51 -5.39 -18.35
C ARG A 16 7.49 -3.87 -18.37
N TYR A 17 8.18 -3.30 -19.35
CA TYR A 17 8.13 -1.86 -19.61
C TYR A 17 6.75 -1.47 -20.16
N ARG A 18 6.23 -0.32 -19.73
CA ARG A 18 4.99 0.24 -20.26
C ARG A 18 5.32 1.21 -21.40
N LEU A 19 4.85 0.93 -22.60
CA LEU A 19 5.04 1.84 -23.73
C LEU A 19 4.11 3.05 -23.62
N SER A 20 4.58 4.23 -24.03
CA SER A 20 3.85 5.50 -23.90
C SER A 20 2.57 5.59 -24.74
N ASN A 21 2.45 4.76 -25.78
CA ASN A 21 1.29 4.66 -26.67
C ASN A 21 0.29 3.59 -26.26
N GLU A 22 0.51 2.88 -25.15
CA GLU A 22 -0.38 1.82 -24.69
C GLU A 22 -1.49 2.36 -23.78
N ASN A 23 -2.74 2.07 -24.18
CA ASN A 23 -3.91 2.29 -23.35
C ASN A 23 -3.97 1.29 -22.20
N ARG A 24 -4.46 1.74 -21.03
CA ARG A 24 -4.66 0.88 -19.86
C ARG A 24 -5.70 -0.20 -20.17
N THR A 25 -5.28 -1.46 -20.20
CA THR A 25 -6.15 -2.58 -20.58
C THR A 25 -7.20 -2.96 -19.53
N GLY A 26 -7.00 -2.56 -18.28
CA GLY A 26 -7.86 -2.93 -17.15
C GLY A 26 -7.73 -4.38 -16.69
N ARG A 27 -6.87 -5.20 -17.31
CA ARG A 27 -6.64 -6.59 -16.88
C ARG A 27 -5.78 -6.64 -15.62
N GLY A 28 -6.18 -7.48 -14.69
CA GLY A 28 -5.47 -7.74 -13.44
C GLY A 28 -5.64 -9.20 -13.01
N THR A 29 -4.85 -9.61 -12.03
CA THR A 29 -4.99 -10.90 -11.35
C THR A 29 -4.86 -10.67 -9.84
N SER A 30 -5.17 -11.69 -9.05
CA SER A 30 -5.10 -11.62 -7.59
C SER A 30 -4.29 -12.80 -7.06
N VAL A 31 -3.46 -12.52 -6.06
CA VAL A 31 -2.72 -13.54 -5.30
C VAL A 31 -3.18 -13.43 -3.86
N SER A 32 -3.67 -14.54 -3.32
CA SER A 32 -4.08 -14.65 -1.92
C SER A 32 -2.96 -15.25 -1.10
N PHE A 33 -2.75 -14.70 0.09
CA PHE A 33 -1.81 -15.20 1.08
C PHE A 33 -2.35 -14.90 2.48
N ASP A 34 -1.86 -15.64 3.48
CA ASP A 34 -2.14 -15.41 4.89
C ASP A 34 -0.83 -15.19 5.67
N PHE A 35 -0.95 -14.58 6.86
CA PHE A 35 0.21 -14.34 7.72
C PHE A 35 0.48 -15.49 8.71
N GLY A 36 -0.38 -16.50 8.78
CA GLY A 36 -0.37 -17.48 9.87
C GLY A 36 -0.76 -16.88 11.22
N GLU A 37 -0.93 -17.75 12.21
CA GLU A 37 -1.40 -17.39 13.54
C GLU A 37 -0.39 -16.52 14.30
N ASP A 38 0.88 -16.95 14.35
CA ASP A 38 1.92 -16.30 15.14
C ASP A 38 2.17 -14.85 14.72
N LEU A 39 2.35 -14.60 13.41
CA LEU A 39 2.59 -13.25 12.90
C LEU A 39 1.35 -12.37 13.06
N SER A 40 0.15 -12.94 12.87
CA SER A 40 -1.10 -12.21 13.11
C SER A 40 -1.21 -11.77 14.57
N HIS A 41 -0.90 -12.65 15.53
CA HIS A 41 -0.93 -12.30 16.95
C HIS A 41 0.10 -11.21 17.29
N HIS A 42 1.32 -11.29 16.74
CA HIS A 42 2.34 -10.26 16.94
C HIS A 42 1.93 -8.90 16.36
N LEU A 43 1.31 -8.87 15.17
CA LEU A 43 0.80 -7.63 14.57
C LEU A 43 -0.30 -7.00 15.41
N LEU A 44 -1.22 -7.80 15.94
CA LEU A 44 -2.28 -7.31 16.82
C LEU A 44 -1.71 -6.77 18.14
N THR A 45 -0.77 -7.50 18.75
CA THR A 45 -0.09 -7.07 19.98
C THR A 45 0.66 -5.76 19.77
N CYS A 46 1.36 -5.63 18.64
CA CYS A 46 2.06 -4.40 18.25
C CYS A 46 1.07 -3.23 18.12
N ALA A 47 -0.04 -3.44 17.40
CA ALA A 47 -1.08 -2.41 17.25
C ALA A 47 -1.62 -1.94 18.61
N SER A 48 -1.94 -2.87 19.51
CA SER A 48 -2.39 -2.55 20.87
C SER A 48 -1.34 -1.79 21.68
N SER A 49 -0.05 -2.13 21.55
CA SER A 49 1.02 -1.45 22.30
C SER A 49 1.23 0.01 21.89
N TYR A 50 0.85 0.37 20.67
CA TYR A 50 0.90 1.74 20.15
C TYR A 50 -0.45 2.46 20.17
N GLU A 51 -1.50 1.84 20.74
CA GLU A 51 -2.88 2.35 20.72
C GLU A 51 -3.39 2.65 19.29
N MET A 52 -2.91 1.88 18.31
CA MET A 52 -3.26 2.02 16.90
C MET A 52 -4.14 0.86 16.43
N SER A 53 -4.88 1.07 15.34
CA SER A 53 -5.59 -0.03 14.70
C SER A 53 -4.60 -0.94 13.92
N PRO A 54 -4.91 -2.24 13.77
CA PRO A 54 -4.08 -3.16 12.97
C PRO A 54 -3.86 -2.68 11.53
N MET A 55 -4.82 -1.94 10.97
CA MET A 55 -4.71 -1.33 9.65
C MET A 55 -3.53 -0.35 9.56
N HIS A 56 -3.30 0.47 10.58
CA HIS A 56 -2.18 1.43 10.58
C HIS A 56 -0.83 0.73 10.62
N ILE A 57 -0.71 -0.35 11.41
CA ILE A 57 0.51 -1.15 11.45
C ILE A 57 0.75 -1.82 10.09
N ALA A 58 -0.27 -2.43 9.50
CA ALA A 58 -0.16 -3.03 8.17
C ALA A 58 0.20 -2.00 7.09
N LEU A 59 -0.37 -0.80 7.15
CA LEU A 59 -0.07 0.30 6.26
C LEU A 59 1.40 0.76 6.42
N ALA A 60 1.88 0.89 7.65
CA ALA A 60 3.29 1.22 7.93
C ALA A 60 4.24 0.15 7.37
N CYS A 61 3.91 -1.14 7.56
CA CYS A 61 4.65 -2.24 6.95
C CYS A 61 4.66 -2.14 5.42
N TYR A 62 3.54 -1.75 4.80
CA TYR A 62 3.45 -1.57 3.35
C TYR A 62 4.29 -0.37 2.84
N TYR A 63 4.32 0.75 3.57
CA TYR A 63 5.24 1.86 3.29
C TYR A 63 6.71 1.41 3.36
N ILE A 64 7.09 0.67 4.41
CA ILE A 64 8.46 0.14 4.55
C ILE A 64 8.81 -0.83 3.41
N PHE A 65 7.87 -1.69 3.05
CA PHE A 65 8.02 -2.62 1.93
C PHE A 65 8.28 -1.87 0.62
N LEU A 66 7.45 -0.88 0.29
CA LEU A 66 7.62 -0.07 -0.92
C LEU A 66 8.92 0.74 -0.90
N PHE A 67 9.28 1.34 0.24
CA PHE A 67 10.57 2.03 0.40
C PHE A 67 11.75 1.11 0.06
N LYS A 68 11.75 -0.12 0.60
CA LYS A 68 12.81 -1.11 0.30
C LYS A 68 12.76 -1.57 -1.15
N LEU A 69 11.57 -1.85 -1.68
CA LEU A 69 11.38 -2.35 -3.04
C LEU A 69 11.81 -1.34 -4.11
N THR A 70 11.58 -0.06 -3.87
CA THR A 70 11.92 1.06 -4.77
C THR A 70 13.33 1.60 -4.57
N ASN A 71 14.17 0.89 -3.80
CA ASN A 71 15.53 1.31 -3.46
C ASN A 71 15.61 2.71 -2.82
N GLY A 72 14.67 3.00 -1.91
CA GLY A 72 14.72 4.17 -1.04
C GLY A 72 13.86 5.36 -1.45
N GLN A 73 12.87 5.20 -2.33
CA GLN A 73 11.91 6.27 -2.63
C GLN A 73 11.16 6.68 -1.35
N LYS A 74 11.26 7.95 -0.98
CA LYS A 74 10.70 8.50 0.27
C LYS A 74 9.30 9.09 0.10
N ASP A 75 9.01 9.62 -1.08
CA ASP A 75 7.71 10.19 -1.40
C ASP A 75 6.81 9.10 -1.97
N LEU A 76 5.93 8.58 -1.12
CA LEU A 76 5.05 7.44 -1.41
C LEU A 76 3.59 7.89 -1.19
N CYS A 77 2.80 7.88 -2.27
CA CYS A 77 1.37 8.17 -2.20
C CYS A 77 0.58 6.85 -2.24
N ILE A 78 -0.18 6.56 -1.18
CA ILE A 78 -0.98 5.33 -1.06
C ILE A 78 -2.44 5.70 -0.85
N GLY A 79 -3.31 5.24 -1.75
CA GLY A 79 -4.76 5.43 -1.64
C GLY A 79 -5.40 4.39 -0.72
N ILE A 80 -6.33 4.83 0.13
CA ILE A 80 -7.14 3.97 0.98
C ILE A 80 -8.61 4.31 0.74
N ASN A 81 -9.40 3.31 0.37
CA ASN A 81 -10.84 3.49 0.20
C ASN A 81 -11.53 3.47 1.55
N THR A 82 -12.33 4.49 1.84
CA THR A 82 -13.22 4.52 3.00
C THR A 82 -14.65 4.18 2.56
N HIS A 83 -15.47 3.70 3.49
CA HIS A 83 -16.86 3.34 3.18
C HIS A 83 -17.73 4.55 2.79
N GLY A 84 -17.29 5.78 3.08
CA GLY A 84 -18.01 7.01 2.73
C GLY A 84 -19.36 7.19 3.43
N ARG A 85 -19.68 6.38 4.44
CA ARG A 85 -20.96 6.42 5.17
C ARG A 85 -20.85 7.28 6.44
N TYR A 86 -20.52 8.55 6.27
CA TYR A 86 -20.57 9.51 7.37
C TYR A 86 -22.04 9.93 7.58
N LYS A 87 -22.53 9.91 8.82
CA LYS A 87 -23.81 10.55 9.16
C LYS A 87 -23.53 12.02 9.44
N ASP A 88 -24.32 12.91 8.84
CA ASP A 88 -24.35 14.34 9.14
C ASP A 88 -24.73 14.61 10.60
#